data_AF-A0A7L1L0N1-F1
#
_entry.id   AF-A0A7L1L0N1-F1
#
_cell.length_a   1.000
_cell.length_b   1.000
_cell.length_c   1.000
_cell.angle_alpha   90.00
_cell.angle_beta   90.00
_cell.angle_gamma   90.00
#
_symmetry.space_group_name_H-M   'P 1'
#
loop_
_entity.id
_entity.type
_entity.pdbx_description
1 polymer ?
#
loop_
_entity_poly.entity_id
_entity_poly.type
_entity_poly.pdbx_seq_one_letter_code
_entity_poly.pdbx_strand_id
1 'polypeptide(L)'
;HCNFEFDLCGWKQDGNDDFDWNLRTSSTRKMHTGPATDHTLQEPTGHYIFIKSSFLQLPGQKARISSPVLSRRNKDCKVCVVGAIVLCLQILFYYHMSGAHVGSLIVYQRTTAKHEKILFNLTGNQGNFWQRKVLTLAGDGDEDFQVVFEGIAGKGPKDGIALDDLTLSKEC
;
A
#
# COMPACT_ATOMS: atom_id res chain seq x y z
N HIS A 1 -9.94 6.94 2.59
CA HIS A 1 -10.17 5.82 1.66
C HIS A 1 -9.68 6.26 0.30
N CYS A 2 -8.95 5.40 -0.40
CA CYS A 2 -8.40 5.65 -1.72
C CYS A 2 -8.46 4.36 -2.54
N ASN A 3 -9.25 4.38 -3.61
CA ASN A 3 -9.47 3.28 -4.55
C ASN A 3 -8.84 3.55 -5.92
N PHE A 4 -8.03 4.63 -6.04
CA PHE A 4 -7.24 4.96 -7.23
C PHE A 4 -8.00 5.23 -8.55
N GLU A 5 -9.33 5.28 -8.54
CA GLU A 5 -10.14 5.43 -9.76
C GLU A 5 -9.97 6.76 -10.51
N PHE A 6 -9.52 7.80 -9.81
CA PHE A 6 -9.36 9.14 -10.37
C PHE A 6 -7.95 9.70 -10.17
N ASP A 7 -7.36 9.45 -9.00
CA ASP A 7 -6.05 9.96 -8.61
C ASP A 7 -5.45 9.13 -7.46
N LEU A 8 -4.35 9.62 -6.87
CA LEU A 8 -3.73 9.00 -5.70
C LEU A 8 -4.40 9.41 -4.38
N CYS A 9 -5.54 10.12 -4.39
CA CYS A 9 -6.31 10.54 -3.21
C CYS A 9 -5.49 11.24 -2.11
N GLY A 10 -4.42 11.95 -2.49
CA GLY A 10 -3.49 12.62 -1.58
C GLY A 10 -2.32 11.77 -1.07
N TRP A 11 -2.25 10.49 -1.44
CA TRP A 11 -1.03 9.70 -1.30
C TRP A 11 0.08 10.29 -2.19
N LYS A 12 1.32 10.26 -1.69
CA LYS A 12 2.48 10.89 -2.34
C LYS A 12 3.60 9.88 -2.54
N GLN A 13 4.16 9.85 -3.74
CA GLN A 13 5.39 9.11 -4.01
C GLN A 13 6.57 9.77 -3.30
N ASP A 14 7.51 8.97 -2.80
CA ASP A 14 8.74 9.50 -2.21
C ASP A 14 9.77 9.75 -3.33
N GLY A 15 10.26 10.98 -3.49
CA GLY A 15 11.22 11.30 -4.57
C GLY A 15 12.67 10.84 -4.35
N ASN A 16 12.96 10.13 -3.26
CA ASN A 16 14.31 9.67 -2.89
C ASN A 16 14.46 8.14 -2.98
N ASP A 17 13.51 7.45 -3.60
CA ASP A 17 13.60 6.02 -3.89
C ASP A 17 14.12 5.74 -5.31
N ASP A 18 14.07 4.49 -5.76
CA ASP A 18 14.62 4.11 -7.06
C ASP A 18 13.62 4.35 -8.21
N PHE A 19 12.31 4.25 -7.94
CA PHE A 19 11.24 4.45 -8.91
C PHE A 19 9.86 4.56 -8.23
N ASP A 20 8.84 4.97 -9.00
CA ASP A 20 7.49 5.20 -8.50
C ASP A 20 6.52 4.02 -8.66
N TRP A 21 5.52 3.93 -7.77
CA TRP A 21 4.32 3.12 -8.00
C TRP A 21 3.57 3.63 -9.24
N ASN A 22 3.22 2.75 -10.17
CA ASN A 22 2.52 3.16 -11.39
C ASN A 22 1.02 3.09 -11.18
N LEU A 23 0.27 4.13 -11.55
CA LEU A 23 -1.19 4.09 -11.62
C LEU A 23 -1.60 3.37 -12.92
N ARG A 24 -2.38 2.29 -12.82
CA ARG A 24 -2.79 1.49 -13.97
C ARG A 24 -4.31 1.44 -14.10
N THR A 25 -4.78 1.39 -15.35
CA THR A 25 -6.06 0.76 -15.70
C THR A 25 -5.84 -0.73 -15.96
N SER A 26 -6.75 -1.58 -15.46
CA SER A 26 -6.70 -3.03 -15.67
C SER A 26 -6.75 -3.45 -17.17
N SER A 27 -7.13 -2.53 -18.07
CA SER A 27 -7.44 -2.79 -19.49
C SER A 27 -6.23 -3.03 -20.38
N THR A 28 -5.02 -2.91 -19.85
CA THR A 28 -3.78 -3.25 -20.56
C THR A 28 -3.54 -4.77 -20.61
N ARG A 29 -4.51 -5.49 -21.21
CA ARG A 29 -4.48 -6.92 -21.55
C ARG A 29 -3.25 -7.34 -22.36
N LYS A 30 -2.51 -6.41 -22.96
CA LYS A 30 -1.35 -6.73 -23.83
C LYS A 30 -0.16 -7.35 -23.10
N MET A 31 -0.10 -7.33 -21.75
CA MET A 31 1.11 -7.74 -21.04
C MET A 31 1.01 -9.02 -20.20
N HIS A 32 -0.16 -9.60 -19.89
CA HIS A 32 -0.26 -10.82 -19.05
C HIS A 32 0.47 -10.72 -17.67
N THR A 33 0.71 -9.51 -17.17
CA THR A 33 1.46 -9.27 -15.93
C THR A 33 0.56 -8.50 -14.95
N GLY A 34 0.18 -9.09 -13.82
CA GLY A 34 -0.69 -8.48 -12.79
C GLY A 34 -2.13 -9.03 -12.73
N PRO A 35 -2.96 -8.61 -11.75
CA PRO A 35 -4.33 -9.08 -11.58
C PRO A 35 -5.19 -8.71 -12.80
N ALA A 36 -6.13 -9.60 -13.14
CA ALA A 36 -6.99 -9.48 -14.33
C ALA A 36 -8.08 -8.40 -14.20
N THR A 37 -8.38 -7.97 -12.97
CA THR A 37 -9.41 -6.98 -12.62
C THR A 37 -8.91 -6.17 -11.43
N ASP A 38 -9.32 -4.91 -11.34
CA ASP A 38 -9.19 -4.13 -10.09
C ASP A 38 -10.07 -4.77 -8.99
N HIS A 39 -9.76 -4.50 -7.72
CA HIS A 39 -10.51 -5.06 -6.60
C HIS A 39 -11.88 -4.37 -6.40
N THR A 40 -11.92 -3.05 -6.56
CA THR A 40 -13.03 -2.14 -6.28
C THR A 40 -14.23 -2.42 -7.19
N LEU A 41 -14.03 -2.39 -8.51
CA LEU A 41 -15.08 -2.56 -9.50
C LEU A 41 -15.19 -4.00 -10.00
N GLN A 42 -14.17 -4.82 -9.74
CA GLN A 42 -14.02 -6.17 -10.34
C GLN A 42 -14.08 -6.16 -11.86
N GLU A 43 -13.81 -5.00 -12.46
CA GLU A 43 -13.86 -4.79 -13.90
C GLU A 43 -12.44 -4.60 -14.47
N PRO A 44 -12.20 -4.93 -15.75
CA PRO A 44 -10.95 -4.64 -16.41
C PRO A 44 -10.70 -3.14 -16.62
N THR A 45 -11.62 -2.25 -16.27
CA THR A 45 -11.46 -0.80 -16.43
C THR A 45 -11.07 -0.08 -15.15
N GLY A 46 -11.18 -0.73 -13.99
CA GLY A 46 -10.82 -0.12 -12.72
C GLY A 46 -9.32 0.07 -12.55
N HIS A 47 -8.97 0.82 -11.51
CA HIS A 47 -7.63 1.32 -11.28
C HIS A 47 -7.02 0.77 -10.01
N TYR A 48 -5.71 0.52 -10.07
CA TYR A 48 -4.91 0.17 -8.91
C TYR A 48 -3.49 0.68 -9.10
N ILE A 49 -2.73 0.78 -8.01
CA ILE A 49 -1.30 1.06 -8.11
C ILE A 49 -0.51 -0.25 -8.17
N PHE A 50 0.57 -0.26 -8.95
CA PHE A 50 1.40 -1.45 -9.08
C PHE A 50 2.87 -1.12 -9.29
N ILE A 51 3.70 -2.07 -8.89
CA ILE A 51 5.08 -2.17 -9.35
C ILE A 51 5.23 -3.40 -10.24
N LYS A 52 5.99 -3.26 -11.32
CA LYS A 52 6.23 -4.34 -12.27
C LYS A 52 7.72 -4.54 -12.44
N SER A 53 8.20 -5.71 -12.04
CA SER A 53 9.51 -6.18 -12.47
C SER A 53 9.57 -6.15 -13.99
N SER A 54 10.41 -5.27 -14.52
CA SER A 54 10.60 -5.06 -15.96
C SER A 54 12.10 -4.98 -16.24
N PHE A 55 12.51 -5.04 -17.50
CA PHE A 55 13.92 -4.89 -17.84
C PHE A 55 14.53 -3.56 -17.35
N LEU A 56 13.67 -2.55 -17.14
CA LEU A 56 14.07 -1.23 -16.63
C LEU A 56 14.12 -1.17 -15.09
N GLN A 57 13.47 -2.12 -14.39
CA GLN A 57 13.43 -2.18 -12.94
C GLN A 57 14.26 -3.36 -12.46
N LEU A 58 15.47 -3.05 -11.98
CA LEU A 58 16.39 -4.06 -11.48
C LEU A 58 15.88 -4.69 -10.19
N PRO A 59 16.09 -6.00 -9.98
CA PRO A 59 15.72 -6.66 -8.74
C PRO A 59 16.34 -5.96 -7.53
N GLY A 60 15.52 -5.71 -6.50
CA GLY A 60 15.93 -5.01 -5.29
C GLY A 60 15.70 -3.51 -5.29
N GLN A 61 15.36 -2.90 -6.43
CA GLN A 61 14.94 -1.51 -6.47
C GLN A 61 13.62 -1.30 -5.72
N LYS A 62 13.44 -0.10 -5.18
CA LYS A 62 12.34 0.23 -4.27
C LYS A 62 11.47 1.35 -4.83
N ALA A 63 10.17 1.20 -4.59
CA ALA A 63 9.17 2.25 -4.78
C ALA A 63 8.38 2.47 -3.50
N ARG A 64 8.18 3.72 -3.10
CA ARG A 64 7.55 4.11 -1.85
C ARG A 64 6.44 5.12 -2.11
N ILE A 65 5.27 4.82 -1.57
CA ILE A 65 4.15 5.76 -1.51
C ILE A 65 3.71 5.95 -0.07
N SER A 66 3.48 7.21 0.32
CA SER A 66 3.16 7.61 1.68
C SER A 66 1.77 8.25 1.77
N SER A 67 1.08 7.99 2.88
CA SER A 67 -0.21 8.63 3.17
C SER A 67 -0.03 10.11 3.45
N PRO A 68 -1.11 10.92 3.43
CA PRO A 68 -1.13 12.18 4.15
C PRO A 68 -0.67 12.02 5.61
N VAL A 69 -0.15 13.09 6.20
CA VAL A 69 0.24 13.10 7.61
C VAL A 69 -1.00 12.94 8.48
N LEU A 70 -0.96 11.95 9.37
CA LEU A 70 -1.99 11.66 10.34
C LEU A 70 -1.62 12.34 11.64
N SER A 71 -2.42 13.34 12.04
CA SER A 71 -2.22 14.03 13.30
C SER A 71 -3.01 13.40 14.43
N ARG A 72 -2.31 13.05 15.50
CA ARG A 72 -2.95 12.51 16.70
C ARG A 72 -3.56 13.58 17.59
N ARG A 73 -3.14 14.84 17.44
CA ARG A 73 -3.67 16.00 18.18
C ARG A 73 -4.99 16.51 17.62
N ASN A 74 -5.50 15.92 16.55
CA ASN A 74 -6.80 16.28 16.05
C ASN A 74 -7.85 15.94 17.14
N LYS A 75 -8.57 16.95 17.64
CA LYS A 75 -9.50 16.80 18.78
C LYS A 75 -10.67 15.85 18.50
N ASP A 76 -10.89 15.58 17.22
CA ASP A 76 -11.86 14.59 16.75
C ASP A 76 -11.31 13.16 16.84
N CYS A 77 -9.99 12.97 16.80
CA CYS A 77 -9.34 11.67 16.99
C CYS A 77 -9.23 11.32 18.47
N LYS A 78 -10.38 10.99 19.05
CA LYS A 78 -10.44 10.39 20.37
C LYS A 78 -10.07 8.92 20.25
N VAL A 79 -9.23 8.45 21.17
CA VAL A 79 -9.16 7.02 21.48
C VAL A 79 -10.58 6.59 21.84
N CYS A 80 -11.27 5.93 20.91
CA CYS A 80 -12.62 5.46 21.14
C CYS A 80 -12.53 4.21 22.02
N VAL A 81 -12.66 4.43 23.32
CA VAL A 81 -12.88 3.34 24.28
C VAL A 81 -14.38 3.06 24.29
N VAL A 82 -14.82 2.00 23.63
CA VAL A 82 -16.19 1.48 23.77
C VAL A 82 -16.13 0.33 24.77
N GLY A 83 -16.41 0.62 26.04
CA GLY A 83 -16.27 -0.36 27.13
C GLY A 83 -14.81 -0.68 27.45
N ALA A 84 -14.40 -1.94 27.31
CA ALA A 84 -13.00 -2.37 27.50
C ALA A 84 -12.20 -2.47 26.17
N ILE A 85 -12.82 -2.11 25.05
CA ILE A 85 -12.23 -2.23 23.71
C ILE A 85 -11.58 -0.90 23.34
N VAL A 86 -10.27 -0.91 23.19
CA VAL A 86 -9.51 0.19 22.57
C VAL A 86 -9.70 0.05 21.07
N LEU A 87 -10.50 0.94 20.47
CA LEU A 87 -10.55 1.09 19.03
C LEU A 87 -9.28 1.86 18.59
N CYS A 88 -8.35 1.11 18.01
CA CYS A 88 -7.08 1.64 17.53
C CYS A 88 -7.20 2.01 16.06
N LEU A 89 -6.55 3.13 15.69
CA LEU A 89 -6.35 3.51 14.30
C LEU A 89 -5.77 2.35 13.49
N GLN A 90 -6.39 2.06 12.35
CA GLN A 90 -6.06 0.93 11.51
C GLN A 90 -5.88 1.40 10.07
N ILE A 91 -5.01 0.69 9.34
CA ILE A 91 -4.97 0.73 7.88
C ILE A 91 -5.46 -0.61 7.34
N LEU A 92 -6.46 -0.55 6.48
CA LEU A 92 -6.97 -1.65 5.68
C LEU A 92 -6.55 -1.42 4.23
N PHE A 93 -6.16 -2.49 3.55
CA PHE A 93 -5.80 -2.44 2.13
C PHE A 93 -5.95 -3.82 1.49
N TYR A 94 -6.02 -3.83 0.16
CA TYR A 94 -5.96 -5.05 -0.63
C TYR A 94 -4.65 -5.11 -1.38
N TYR A 95 -4.07 -6.31 -1.46
CA TYR A 95 -2.85 -6.54 -2.21
C TYR A 95 -2.99 -7.77 -3.10
N HIS A 96 -2.25 -7.78 -4.22
CA HIS A 96 -2.08 -8.93 -5.09
C HIS A 96 -0.59 -9.12 -5.36
N MET A 97 -0.10 -10.33 -5.09
CA MET A 97 1.30 -10.71 -5.28
C MET A 97 1.34 -12.11 -5.88
N SER A 98 1.48 -12.18 -7.20
CA SER A 98 1.52 -13.45 -7.94
C SER A 98 2.78 -13.53 -8.80
N GLY A 99 3.46 -14.68 -8.75
CA GLY A 99 4.63 -14.95 -9.58
C GLY A 99 5.79 -15.59 -8.82
N ALA A 100 6.57 -16.44 -9.50
CA ALA A 100 7.63 -17.24 -8.88
C ALA A 100 8.78 -16.40 -8.30
N HIS A 101 8.98 -15.19 -8.83
CA HIS A 101 10.02 -14.27 -8.43
C HIS A 101 9.46 -12.88 -8.12
N VAL A 102 8.21 -12.82 -7.63
CA VAL A 102 7.63 -11.59 -7.10
C VAL A 102 8.49 -11.11 -5.92
N GLY A 103 8.66 -9.79 -5.80
CA GLY A 103 9.51 -9.20 -4.79
C GLY A 103 8.85 -9.14 -3.42
N SER A 104 9.00 -8.00 -2.74
CA SER A 104 8.52 -7.82 -1.37
C SER A 104 7.64 -6.60 -1.22
N LEU A 105 6.63 -6.70 -0.36
CA LEU A 105 5.81 -5.59 0.11
C LEU A 105 6.12 -5.36 1.59
N ILE A 106 6.59 -4.16 1.92
CA ILE A 106 6.84 -3.74 3.30
C ILE A 106 5.97 -2.52 3.61
N VAL A 107 5.31 -2.55 4.77
CA VAL A 107 4.50 -1.41 5.26
C VAL A 107 5.14 -0.88 6.52
N TYR A 108 5.39 0.42 6.52
CA TYR A 108 5.98 1.14 7.64
C TYR A 108 4.99 2.14 8.22
N GLN A 109 5.14 2.37 9.52
CA GLN A 109 4.73 3.62 10.15
C GLN A 109 5.96 4.54 10.23
N ARG A 110 5.87 5.74 9.67
CA ARG A 110 6.95 6.72 9.65
C ARG A 110 6.54 7.96 10.43
N THR A 111 7.27 8.34 11.48
CA THR A 111 7.00 9.59 12.20
C THR A 111 7.48 10.81 11.40
N THR A 112 7.02 12.01 11.76
CA THR A 112 7.52 13.26 11.15
C THR A 112 9.03 13.46 11.36
N ALA A 113 9.60 12.91 12.45
CA ALA A 113 11.04 12.82 12.69
C ALA A 113 11.76 11.75 11.86
N LYS A 114 11.06 11.11 10.91
CA LYS A 114 11.58 10.08 9.98
C LYS A 114 12.00 8.75 10.63
N HIS A 115 11.56 8.47 11.86
CA HIS A 115 11.70 7.14 12.44
C HIS A 115 10.70 6.18 11.79
N GLU A 116 11.17 5.01 11.35
CA GLU A 116 10.35 4.01 10.68
C GLU A 116 10.21 2.74 11.51
N LYS A 117 8.97 2.28 11.67
CA LYS A 117 8.62 1.01 12.31
C LYS A 117 7.93 0.10 11.29
N ILE A 118 8.45 -1.12 11.13
CA ILE A 118 7.82 -2.11 10.25
C ILE A 118 6.52 -2.60 10.89
N LEU A 119 5.42 -2.47 10.16
CA LEU A 119 4.11 -3.00 10.53
C LEU A 119 3.82 -4.33 9.81
N PHE A 120 4.35 -4.48 8.60
CA PHE A 120 4.12 -5.66 7.76
C PHE A 120 5.30 -5.85 6.80
N ASN A 121 5.69 -7.10 6.59
CA ASN A 121 6.71 -7.49 5.61
C ASN A 121 6.29 -8.82 4.99
N LEU A 122 6.12 -8.82 3.66
CA LEU A 122 5.68 -9.98 2.91
C LEU A 122 6.55 -10.14 1.67
N THR A 123 7.01 -11.35 1.41
CA THR A 123 7.89 -11.65 0.26
C THR A 123 7.36 -12.85 -0.50
N GLY A 124 7.49 -12.81 -1.82
CA GLY A 124 7.21 -13.96 -2.67
C GLY A 124 5.71 -14.17 -2.92
N ASN A 125 5.41 -15.25 -3.65
CA ASN A 125 4.09 -15.54 -4.20
C ASN A 125 3.03 -15.73 -3.10
N GLN A 126 1.93 -15.00 -3.20
CA GLN A 126 0.77 -15.09 -2.31
C GLN A 126 -0.44 -15.73 -3.00
N GLY A 127 -0.36 -15.93 -4.32
CA GLY A 127 -1.44 -16.51 -5.12
C GLY A 127 -2.07 -15.47 -6.05
N ASN A 128 -2.81 -15.96 -7.05
CA ASN A 128 -3.39 -15.13 -8.08
C ASN A 128 -4.80 -14.62 -7.70
N PHE A 129 -4.91 -13.95 -6.56
CA PHE A 129 -6.15 -13.35 -6.07
C PHE A 129 -5.84 -12.17 -5.13
N TRP A 130 -6.77 -11.22 -5.05
CA TRP A 130 -6.68 -10.11 -4.12
C TRP A 130 -6.82 -10.61 -2.68
N GLN A 131 -5.96 -10.10 -1.80
CA GLN A 131 -5.94 -10.43 -0.38
C GLN A 131 -6.15 -9.18 0.46
N ARG A 132 -7.02 -9.30 1.46
CA ARG A 132 -7.32 -8.23 2.40
C ARG A 132 -6.34 -8.24 3.57
N LYS A 133 -5.77 -7.08 3.89
CA LYS A 133 -4.96 -6.89 5.10
C LYS A 133 -5.50 -5.77 5.97
N VAL A 134 -5.39 -5.95 7.28
CA VAL A 134 -5.64 -4.93 8.30
C VAL A 134 -4.42 -4.88 9.21
N LEU A 135 -3.90 -3.68 9.45
CA LEU A 135 -2.79 -3.44 10.37
C LEU A 135 -3.21 -2.39 11.39
N THR A 136 -2.87 -2.63 12.65
CA THR A 136 -3.02 -1.66 13.73
C THR A 136 -1.86 -0.68 13.69
N LEU A 137 -2.16 0.61 13.75
CA LEU A 137 -1.18 1.68 13.79
C LEU A 137 -0.87 1.98 15.26
N ALA A 138 0.41 1.95 15.60
CA ALA A 138 0.86 2.12 16.97
C ALA A 138 0.94 3.61 17.30
N GLY A 139 0.36 4.01 18.43
CA GLY A 139 0.54 5.35 18.94
C GLY A 139 1.89 5.54 19.64
N ASP A 140 3.02 5.57 18.93
CA ASP A 140 4.32 5.87 19.54
C ASP A 140 4.42 7.37 19.86
N GLY A 141 3.95 7.81 21.05
CA GLY A 141 4.14 9.19 21.58
C GLY A 141 3.03 10.21 21.29
N ASP A 142 3.37 11.48 21.05
CA ASP A 142 2.45 12.55 20.59
C ASP A 142 2.77 13.00 19.15
N GLU A 143 3.67 12.28 18.48
CA GLU A 143 4.13 12.62 17.15
C GLU A 143 3.12 12.21 16.08
N ASP A 144 2.98 13.10 15.10
CA ASP A 144 2.28 12.84 13.86
C ASP A 144 3.08 11.83 13.01
N PHE A 145 2.39 11.07 12.19
CA PHE A 145 3.01 10.00 11.39
C PHE A 145 2.31 9.78 10.06
N GLN A 146 2.93 8.96 9.21
CA GLN A 146 2.42 8.50 7.92
C GLN A 146 2.48 6.98 7.85
N VAL A 147 1.63 6.39 7.02
CA VAL A 147 1.78 5.00 6.57
C VAL A 147 2.53 5.02 5.25
N VAL A 148 3.55 4.18 5.10
CA VAL A 148 4.37 4.08 3.89
C VAL A 148 4.33 2.65 3.36
N PHE A 149 3.93 2.50 2.10
CA PHE A 149 4.01 1.24 1.37
C PHE A 149 5.26 1.23 0.51
N GLU A 150 6.17 0.30 0.79
CA GLU A 150 7.39 0.06 0.02
C GLU A 150 7.25 -1.24 -0.76
N GLY A 151 7.30 -1.13 -2.09
CA GLY A 151 7.38 -2.26 -3.00
C GLY A 151 8.84 -2.45 -3.43
N ILE A 152 9.35 -3.67 -3.28
CA ILE A 152 10.68 -4.07 -3.75
C ILE A 152 10.51 -4.91 -5.00
N ALA A 153 11.14 -4.51 -6.10
CA ALA A 153 11.07 -5.22 -7.37
C ALA A 153 11.74 -6.61 -7.27
N GLY A 154 11.03 -7.62 -7.78
CA GLY A 154 11.53 -8.99 -7.91
C GLY A 154 12.31 -9.22 -9.21
N LYS A 155 12.61 -10.50 -9.53
CA LYS A 155 13.37 -10.89 -10.74
C LYS A 155 12.49 -11.25 -11.94
N GLY A 156 11.20 -11.49 -11.73
CA GLY A 156 10.33 -12.06 -12.76
C GLY A 156 9.67 -10.97 -13.63
N PRO A 157 9.88 -10.95 -14.96
CA PRO A 157 9.31 -9.90 -15.84
C PRO A 157 7.78 -9.92 -15.93
N LYS A 158 7.14 -10.96 -15.38
CA LYS A 158 5.68 -11.13 -15.31
C LYS A 158 5.09 -10.99 -13.91
N ASP A 159 5.95 -10.75 -12.94
CA ASP A 159 5.61 -10.76 -11.53
C ASP A 159 5.51 -9.30 -11.05
N GLY A 160 4.52 -9.02 -10.22
CA GLY A 160 4.25 -7.67 -9.77
C GLY A 160 3.52 -7.64 -8.44
N ILE A 161 3.58 -6.49 -7.79
CA ILE A 161 2.83 -6.21 -6.57
C ILE A 161 1.81 -5.14 -6.94
N ALA A 162 0.55 -5.41 -6.67
CA ALA A 162 -0.53 -4.44 -6.82
C ALA A 162 -1.15 -4.13 -5.46
N LEU A 163 -1.56 -2.89 -5.27
CA LEU A 163 -2.27 -2.41 -4.10
C LEU A 163 -3.53 -1.67 -4.53
N ASP A 164 -4.57 -1.83 -3.72
CA ASP A 164 -5.86 -1.22 -3.98
C ASP A 164 -6.63 -0.95 -2.67
N ASP A 165 -7.66 -0.10 -2.75
CA ASP A 165 -8.62 0.14 -1.67
C ASP A 165 -8.00 0.53 -0.31
N LEU A 166 -7.00 1.42 -0.35
CA LEU A 166 -6.29 1.90 0.83
C LEU A 166 -7.22 2.71 1.75
N THR A 167 -7.55 2.13 2.89
CA THR A 167 -8.55 2.63 3.82
C THR A 167 -7.96 2.79 5.20
N LEU A 168 -7.67 4.02 5.57
CA LEU A 168 -7.44 4.37 6.97
C LEU A 168 -8.78 4.38 7.68
N SER A 169 -8.89 3.66 8.80
CA SER A 169 -10.09 3.73 9.64
C SER A 169 -10.31 5.19 10.04
N LYS A 170 -11.52 5.69 9.82
CA LYS A 170 -11.97 6.90 10.49
C LYS A 170 -12.32 6.50 11.90
N GLU A 171 -11.32 6.50 12.75
CA GLU A 171 -11.52 6.58 14.19
C GLU A 171 -10.96 7.93 14.65
N CYS A 172 -11.60 8.94 14.08
CA CYS A 172 -11.97 10.16 14.77
C CYS A 172 -13.51 10.14 14.78
#